data_AF-A0A7X4AQN1-F1
#
_entry.id   AF-A0A7X4AQN1-F1
#
_cell.length_a   1.000
_cell.length_b   1.000
_cell.length_c   1.000
_cell.angle_alpha   90.00
_cell.angle_beta   90.00
_cell.angle_gamma   90.00
#
_symmetry.space_group_name_H-M   'P 1'
#
loop_
_entity.id
_entity.type
_entity.pdbx_description
1 polymer ?
#
loop_
_entity_poly.entity_id
_entity_poly.type
_entity_poly.pdbx_seq_one_letter_code
_entity_poly.pdbx_strand_id
1 'polypeptide(L)'
;MKTFETRGPVDAARNYVVKRTTELVGFVDRVKQGRYIVIFAPRQTGKTTFFRWALEALVDAEITYFPIQLNLEEYKNFSPSDFYRRLHKDIHKEIKSVFEKRGETFSDRLSQFLENTKITNHVSMREFFEDLANLLISNSGSQTTP
;
A
#
# COMPACT_ATOMS: atom_id res chain seq x y z
N MET A 1 -23.66 -21.31 -2.82
CA MET A 1 -24.54 -20.27 -3.40
C MET A 1 -24.01 -18.90 -2.99
N LYS A 2 -23.87 -17.93 -3.90
CA LYS A 2 -23.38 -16.59 -3.59
C LYS A 2 -24.49 -15.72 -2.99
N THR A 3 -24.14 -14.75 -2.13
CA THR A 3 -25.09 -13.85 -1.48
C THR A 3 -24.81 -12.37 -1.81
N PHE A 4 -25.83 -11.52 -1.73
CA PHE A 4 -25.64 -10.07 -1.75
C PHE A 4 -25.23 -9.62 -0.34
N GLU A 5 -24.03 -9.08 -0.19
CA GLU A 5 -23.56 -8.50 1.08
C GLU A 5 -23.82 -7.01 1.09
N THR A 6 -24.33 -6.50 2.20
CA THR A 6 -24.62 -5.07 2.40
C THR A 6 -23.70 -4.43 3.44
N ARG A 7 -22.84 -5.23 4.09
CA ARG A 7 -21.96 -4.79 5.17
C ARG A 7 -20.55 -5.34 5.00
N GLY A 8 -19.55 -4.45 5.05
CA GLY A 8 -18.13 -4.83 5.05
C GLY A 8 -17.51 -5.02 3.66
N PRO A 9 -16.24 -5.47 3.59
CA PRO A 9 -15.59 -5.80 2.33
C PRO A 9 -16.28 -6.98 1.65
N VAL A 10 -16.40 -6.92 0.33
CA VAL A 10 -17.12 -7.92 -0.46
C VAL A 10 -16.12 -8.93 -1.00
N ASP A 11 -16.40 -10.22 -0.82
CA ASP A 11 -15.57 -11.33 -1.29
C ASP A 11 -16.19 -11.94 -2.55
N ALA A 12 -15.48 -11.90 -3.69
CA ALA A 12 -15.98 -12.41 -4.96
C ALA A 12 -16.23 -13.93 -4.96
N ALA A 13 -15.60 -14.69 -4.06
CA ALA A 13 -15.85 -16.11 -3.88
C ALA A 13 -17.22 -16.37 -3.21
N ARG A 14 -17.65 -15.46 -2.33
CA ARG A 14 -18.84 -15.62 -1.48
C ARG A 14 -20.02 -14.75 -1.92
N ASN A 15 -19.76 -13.66 -2.64
CA ASN A 15 -20.74 -12.62 -2.93
C ASN A 15 -20.88 -12.30 -4.41
N TYR A 16 -22.06 -11.80 -4.78
CA TYR A 16 -22.23 -11.11 -6.06
C TYR A 16 -21.56 -9.75 -6.01
N VAL A 17 -20.66 -9.50 -6.96
CA VAL A 17 -19.82 -8.30 -7.02
C VAL A 17 -20.02 -7.62 -8.37
N VAL A 18 -20.41 -6.35 -8.35
CA VAL A 18 -20.36 -5.48 -9.53
C VAL A 18 -19.01 -4.78 -9.54
N LYS A 19 -18.15 -5.13 -10.51
CA LYS A 19 -16.84 -4.49 -10.67
C LYS A 19 -17.02 -3.07 -11.22
N ARG A 20 -16.34 -2.10 -10.61
CA ARG A 20 -16.29 -0.70 -11.04
C ARG A 20 -15.12 -0.47 -11.99
N THR A 21 -15.12 -1.19 -13.11
CA THR A 21 -13.95 -1.29 -14.00
C THR A 21 -13.56 0.06 -14.59
N THR A 22 -14.52 0.87 -15.03
CA THR A 22 -14.25 2.20 -15.59
C THR A 22 -13.63 3.14 -14.56
N GLU A 23 -14.15 3.13 -13.33
CA GLU A 23 -13.63 3.94 -12.23
C GLU A 23 -12.25 3.45 -11.77
N LEU A 24 -12.00 2.15 -11.82
CA LEU A 24 -10.70 1.54 -11.51
C LEU A 24 -9.63 2.02 -12.49
N VAL A 25 -9.91 1.96 -13.81
CA VAL A 25 -9.00 2.45 -14.86
C VAL A 25 -8.72 3.93 -14.65
N GLY A 26 -9.76 4.76 -14.48
CA GLY A 26 -9.58 6.19 -14.25
C GLY A 26 -8.85 6.52 -12.94
N PHE A 27 -8.96 5.68 -11.92
CA PHE A 27 -8.17 5.81 -10.69
C PHE A 27 -6.69 5.51 -10.94
N VAL A 28 -6.38 4.38 -11.59
CA VAL A 28 -5.01 3.98 -11.92
C VAL A 28 -4.33 5.03 -12.80
N ASP A 29 -5.01 5.57 -13.81
CA ASP A 29 -4.45 6.62 -14.67
C ASP A 29 -4.07 7.89 -13.89
N ARG A 30 -4.89 8.28 -12.90
CA ARG A 30 -4.58 9.43 -12.04
C ARG A 30 -3.40 9.16 -11.11
N VAL A 31 -3.24 7.92 -10.64
CA VAL A 31 -2.06 7.48 -9.87
C VAL A 31 -0.81 7.57 -10.75
N LYS A 32 -0.88 7.11 -12.00
CA LYS A 32 0.23 7.22 -12.97
C LYS A 32 0.67 8.66 -13.23
N GLN A 33 -0.27 9.60 -13.14
CA GLN A 33 -0.01 11.04 -13.27
C GLN A 33 0.52 11.70 -11.98
N GLY A 34 0.78 10.94 -10.91
CA GLY A 34 1.28 11.46 -9.63
C GLY A 34 0.28 12.31 -8.86
N ARG A 35 -1.03 12.15 -9.13
CA ARG A 35 -2.06 13.00 -8.51
C ARG A 35 -2.38 12.56 -7.08
N TYR A 36 -2.62 13.52 -6.22
CA TYR A 36 -3.32 13.29 -4.96
C TYR A 36 -4.81 13.04 -5.22
N ILE A 37 -5.35 11.93 -4.73
CA ILE A 37 -6.72 11.50 -5.01
C ILE A 37 -7.48 11.37 -3.69
N VAL A 38 -8.62 12.05 -3.61
CA VAL A 38 -9.57 11.91 -2.50
C VAL A 38 -10.79 11.15 -2.99
N ILE A 39 -11.15 10.07 -2.29
CA ILE A 39 -12.36 9.29 -2.59
C ILE A 39 -13.45 9.68 -1.60
N PHE A 40 -14.37 10.54 -2.04
CA PHE A 40 -15.60 10.83 -1.30
C PHE A 40 -16.65 9.77 -1.61
N ALA A 41 -17.03 8.96 -0.62
CA ALA A 41 -18.26 8.18 -0.73
C ALA A 41 -18.88 7.93 0.65
N PRO A 42 -20.22 7.78 0.75
CA PRO A 42 -20.93 7.41 1.98
C PRO A 42 -20.38 6.14 2.62
N ARG A 43 -20.58 5.94 3.93
CA ARG A 43 -20.19 4.68 4.62
C ARG A 43 -20.81 3.47 3.91
N GLN A 44 -20.11 2.32 3.96
CA GLN A 44 -20.58 1.03 3.41
C GLN A 44 -20.81 0.97 1.89
N THR A 45 -20.28 1.91 1.11
CA THR A 45 -20.38 1.92 -0.37
C THR A 45 -19.29 1.11 -1.08
N GLY A 46 -18.58 0.24 -0.37
CA GLY A 46 -17.51 -0.60 -0.92
C GLY A 46 -16.18 0.13 -1.20
N LYS A 47 -15.95 1.33 -0.64
CA LYS A 47 -14.70 2.09 -0.82
C LYS A 47 -13.44 1.27 -0.52
N THR A 48 -13.43 0.56 0.60
CA THR A 48 -12.28 -0.27 1.00
C THR A 48 -12.04 -1.40 0.00
N THR A 49 -13.12 -2.03 -0.50
CA THR A 49 -13.04 -3.04 -1.55
C THR A 49 -12.49 -2.46 -2.86
N PHE A 50 -12.98 -1.29 -3.27
CA PHE A 50 -12.49 -0.58 -4.45
C PHE A 50 -11.00 -0.22 -4.33
N PHE A 51 -10.58 0.30 -3.17
CA PHE A 51 -9.17 0.63 -2.93
C PHE A 51 -8.29 -0.62 -3.00
N ARG A 52 -8.72 -1.75 -2.44
CA ARG A 52 -7.99 -3.03 -2.55
C ARG A 52 -7.84 -3.48 -3.99
N TRP A 53 -8.89 -3.43 -4.81
CA TRP A 53 -8.77 -3.75 -6.23
C TRP A 53 -7.85 -2.79 -6.98
N ALA A 54 -7.83 -1.51 -6.60
CA ALA A 54 -6.91 -0.55 -7.20
C ALA A 54 -5.45 -0.87 -6.84
N LEU A 55 -5.18 -1.29 -5.60
CA LEU A 55 -3.85 -1.73 -5.19
C LEU A 55 -3.43 -3.01 -5.95
N GLU A 56 -4.33 -3.99 -6.07
CA GLU A 56 -4.09 -5.21 -6.86
C GLU A 56 -3.78 -4.86 -8.31
N ALA A 57 -4.58 -3.99 -8.93
CA ALA A 57 -4.35 -3.54 -10.30
C ALA A 57 -3.02 -2.78 -10.46
N LEU A 58 -2.57 -2.02 -9.46
CA LEU A 58 -1.28 -1.32 -9.50
C LEU A 58 -0.09 -2.28 -9.38
N VAL A 59 -0.23 -3.34 -8.58
CA VAL A 59 0.78 -4.40 -8.48
C VAL A 59 0.88 -5.18 -9.80
N ASP A 60 -0.26 -5.47 -10.42
CA ASP A 60 -0.33 -6.26 -11.65
C ASP A 60 0.03 -5.45 -12.91
N ALA A 61 -0.29 -4.14 -12.93
CA ALA A 61 -0.12 -3.32 -14.13
C ALA A 61 1.35 -3.03 -14.44
N GLU A 62 2.18 -2.75 -13.43
CA GLU A 62 3.60 -2.41 -13.59
C GLU A 62 4.38 -2.72 -12.30
N ILE A 63 5.51 -3.44 -12.40
CA ILE A 63 6.40 -3.81 -11.26
C ILE A 63 6.92 -2.56 -10.50
N THR A 64 6.78 -1.38 -11.09
CA THR A 64 7.25 -0.09 -10.58
C THR A 64 6.52 0.41 -9.34
N TYR A 65 5.27 -0.01 -9.08
CA TYR A 65 4.50 0.52 -7.96
C TYR A 65 4.66 -0.29 -6.67
N PHE A 66 5.04 0.39 -5.58
CA PHE A 66 5.22 -0.18 -4.25
C PHE A 66 4.10 0.29 -3.31
N PRO A 67 2.94 -0.41 -3.25
CA PRO A 67 1.80 0.07 -2.47
C PRO A 67 2.00 -0.13 -0.97
N ILE A 68 1.69 0.89 -0.17
CA ILE A 68 1.67 0.84 1.29
C ILE A 68 0.26 1.24 1.75
N GLN A 69 -0.48 0.30 2.32
CA GLN A 69 -1.84 0.57 2.82
C GLN A 69 -1.82 0.94 4.30
N LEU A 70 -2.33 2.12 4.65
CA LEU A 70 -2.41 2.57 6.04
C LEU A 70 -3.85 2.83 6.47
N ASN A 71 -4.24 2.29 7.63
CA ASN A 71 -5.54 2.55 8.26
C ASN A 71 -5.40 3.54 9.41
N LEU A 72 -5.63 4.83 9.13
CA LEU A 72 -5.47 5.88 10.15
C LEU A 72 -6.57 5.90 11.21
N GLU A 73 -7.69 5.19 10.99
CA GLU A 73 -8.78 5.14 11.97
C GLU A 73 -8.35 4.50 13.30
N GLU A 74 -7.38 3.57 13.25
CA GLU A 74 -6.84 2.91 14.44
C GLU A 74 -6.00 3.84 15.32
N TYR A 75 -5.63 5.03 14.82
CA TYR A 75 -4.71 5.94 15.50
C TYR A 75 -5.39 7.14 16.17
N LYS A 76 -6.72 7.27 16.08
CA LYS A 76 -7.47 8.48 16.47
C LYS A 76 -7.15 9.02 17.87
N ASN A 77 -6.79 8.16 18.81
CA ASN A 77 -6.55 8.52 20.22
C ASN A 77 -5.10 8.30 20.65
N PHE A 78 -4.16 8.16 19.71
CA PHE A 78 -2.77 7.88 20.05
C PHE A 78 -2.06 9.16 20.43
N SER A 79 -1.16 9.06 21.42
CA SER A 79 -0.16 10.12 21.61
C SER A 79 0.74 10.19 20.36
N PRO A 80 1.41 11.33 20.09
CA PRO A 80 2.32 11.43 18.94
C PRO A 80 3.38 10.32 18.91
N SER A 81 3.96 9.94 20.04
CA SER A 81 4.96 8.87 20.11
C SER A 81 4.35 7.49 19.83
N ASP A 82 3.14 7.22 20.30
CA ASP A 82 2.42 5.97 20.00
C ASP A 82 2.01 5.91 18.54
N PHE A 83 1.59 7.04 17.96
CA PHE A 83 1.25 7.19 16.55
C PHE A 83 2.43 6.78 15.68
N TYR A 84 3.60 7.41 15.84
CA TYR A 84 4.76 7.11 14.98
C TYR A 84 5.30 5.70 15.23
N ARG A 85 5.29 5.22 16.47
CA ARG A 85 5.68 3.84 16.78
C ARG A 85 4.79 2.82 16.10
N ARG A 86 3.48 3.05 16.06
CA ARG A 86 2.52 2.14 15.41
C ARG A 86 2.59 2.26 13.89
N LEU A 87 2.61 3.49 13.37
CA LEU A 87 2.77 3.78 11.94
C LEU A 87 4.01 3.08 11.37
N HIS A 88 5.14 3.14 12.08
CA HIS A 88 6.37 2.44 11.70
C HIS A 88 6.17 0.92 11.54
N LYS A 89 5.50 0.29 12.51
CA LYS A 89 5.21 -1.15 12.45
C LYS A 89 4.32 -1.52 11.27
N ASP A 90 3.30 -0.69 11.03
CA ASP A 90 2.35 -0.95 9.95
C ASP A 90 3.02 -0.74 8.57
N ILE A 91 3.86 0.28 8.41
CA ILE A 91 4.68 0.46 7.20
C ILE A 91 5.60 -0.74 6.97
N HIS A 92 6.32 -1.23 7.99
CA HIS A 92 7.16 -2.44 7.86
C HIS A 92 6.37 -3.68 7.46
N LYS A 93 5.17 -3.85 8.02
CA LYS A 93 4.31 -4.98 7.68
C LYS A 93 3.88 -4.91 6.21
N GLU A 94 3.49 -3.73 5.73
CA GLU A 94 3.10 -3.55 4.33
C GLU A 94 4.28 -3.75 3.38
N ILE A 95 5.48 -3.25 3.72
CA ILE A 95 6.71 -3.50 2.95
C ILE A 95 6.96 -5.01 2.80
N LYS A 96 6.90 -5.77 3.91
CA LYS A 96 7.04 -7.23 3.90
C LYS A 96 5.99 -7.91 3.01
N SER A 97 4.73 -7.51 3.16
CA SER A 97 3.60 -8.03 2.38
C SER A 97 3.79 -7.84 0.88
N VAL A 98 4.36 -6.71 0.44
CA VAL A 98 4.64 -6.46 -0.99
C VAL A 98 5.73 -7.42 -1.51
N PHE A 99 6.84 -7.59 -0.78
CA PHE A 99 7.91 -8.52 -1.16
C PHE A 99 7.42 -9.98 -1.20
N GLU A 100 6.67 -10.40 -0.18
CA GLU A 100 6.05 -11.74 -0.12
C GLU A 100 5.13 -12.00 -1.33
N LYS A 101 4.29 -11.04 -1.70
CA LYS A 101 3.39 -11.15 -2.87
C LYS A 101 4.15 -11.21 -4.20
N ARG A 102 5.31 -10.58 -4.29
CA ARG A 102 6.17 -10.59 -5.47
C ARG A 102 7.08 -11.83 -5.52
N GLY A 103 7.18 -12.59 -4.44
CA GLY A 103 8.17 -13.68 -4.31
C GLY A 103 9.61 -13.17 -4.23
N GLU A 104 9.80 -11.91 -3.86
CA GLU A 104 11.11 -11.26 -3.74
C GLU A 104 11.63 -11.35 -2.30
N THR A 105 12.94 -11.46 -2.14
CA THR A 105 13.60 -11.37 -0.84
C THR A 105 14.20 -9.99 -0.65
N PHE A 106 14.25 -9.51 0.59
CA PHE A 106 15.00 -8.30 0.90
C PHE A 106 16.49 -8.49 0.58
N SER A 107 17.12 -7.45 0.02
CA SER A 107 18.58 -7.39 0.02
C SER A 107 19.09 -7.17 1.45
N ASP A 108 20.33 -7.56 1.72
CA ASP A 108 20.94 -7.39 3.05
C ASP A 108 20.89 -5.92 3.50
N ARG A 109 21.17 -5.00 2.57
CA ARG A 109 21.11 -3.55 2.83
C ARG A 109 19.71 -3.08 3.19
N LEU A 110 18.68 -3.59 2.50
CA LEU A 110 17.30 -3.24 2.81
C LEU A 110 16.87 -3.85 4.16
N SER A 111 17.24 -5.10 4.43
CA SER A 111 16.96 -5.75 5.72
C SER A 111 17.58 -4.96 6.87
N GLN A 112 18.85 -4.59 6.75
CA GLN A 112 19.56 -3.80 7.74
C GLN A 112 18.94 -2.40 7.91
N PHE A 113 18.51 -1.76 6.83
CA PHE A 113 17.80 -0.48 6.88
C PHE A 113 16.49 -0.60 7.67
N LEU A 114 15.65 -1.59 7.36
CA LEU A 114 14.37 -1.80 8.05
C LEU A 114 14.59 -2.18 9.53
N GLU A 115 15.65 -2.88 9.89
CA GLU A 115 15.92 -3.23 11.28
C GLU A 115 16.40 -2.04 12.13
N ASN A 116 17.19 -1.15 11.53
CA ASN A 116 17.87 -0.09 12.27
C ASN A 116 17.14 1.26 12.26
N THR A 117 16.27 1.48 11.27
CA THR A 117 15.53 2.75 11.19
C THR A 117 14.31 2.77 12.09
N LYS A 118 13.92 3.98 12.50
CA LYS A 118 12.71 4.22 13.28
C LYS A 118 12.07 5.51 12.80
N ILE A 119 10.76 5.44 12.59
CA ILE A 119 9.95 6.64 12.40
C ILE A 119 9.50 7.10 13.78
N THR A 120 9.95 8.28 14.21
CA THR A 120 9.65 8.86 15.53
C THR A 120 8.91 10.20 15.44
N ASN A 121 8.98 10.85 14.28
CA ASN A 121 8.32 12.10 13.95
C ASN A 121 8.22 12.26 12.42
N HIS A 122 7.58 13.33 11.95
CA HIS A 122 7.39 13.61 10.53
C HIS A 122 8.69 13.84 9.75
N VAL A 123 9.74 14.37 10.38
CA VAL A 123 11.06 14.56 9.76
C VAL A 123 11.69 13.19 9.48
N SER A 124 11.77 12.33 10.50
CA SER A 124 12.28 10.97 10.35
C SER A 124 11.43 10.11 9.40
N MET A 125 10.13 10.42 9.28
CA MET A 125 9.24 9.75 8.32
C MET A 125 9.62 10.12 6.88
N ARG A 126 9.85 11.41 6.61
CA ARG A 126 10.29 11.88 5.30
C ARG A 126 11.63 11.25 4.93
N GLU A 127 12.61 11.30 5.83
CA GLU A 127 13.94 10.72 5.65
C GLU A 127 13.85 9.21 5.38
N PHE A 128 13.03 8.48 6.15
CA PHE A 128 12.79 7.06 5.92
C PHE A 128 12.32 6.77 4.50
N PHE A 129 11.37 7.55 3.96
CA PHE A 129 10.87 7.32 2.60
C PHE A 129 11.87 7.72 1.51
N GLU A 130 12.66 8.77 1.73
CA GLU A 130 13.75 9.17 0.83
C GLU A 130 14.81 8.05 0.74
N ASP A 131 15.24 7.51 1.88
CA ASP A 131 16.20 6.42 1.95
C ASP A 131 15.66 5.11 1.36
N LEU A 132 14.40 4.77 1.69
CA LEU A 132 13.73 3.60 1.13
C LEU A 132 13.68 3.68 -0.40
N ALA A 133 13.32 4.84 -0.98
CA ALA A 133 13.27 5.03 -2.42
C ALA A 133 14.66 4.81 -3.05
N ASN A 134 15.71 5.38 -2.46
CA ASN A 134 17.09 5.21 -2.94
C ASN A 134 17.53 3.73 -2.92
N LEU A 135 17.15 2.98 -1.90
CA LEU A 135 17.45 1.55 -1.79
C LEU A 135 16.72 0.71 -2.85
N LEU A 136 15.44 1.02 -3.09
CA LEU A 136 14.64 0.31 -4.09
C LEU A 136 15.15 0.57 -5.52
N ILE A 137 15.53 1.82 -5.83
CA ILE A 137 16.11 2.19 -7.14
C ILE A 137 17.50 1.55 -7.33
N SER A 138 18.33 1.52 -6.29
CA SER A 138 19.67 0.92 -6.37
C SER A 138 19.63 -0.59 -6.64
N ASN A 139 18.61 -1.29 -6.14
CA ASN A 139 18.45 -2.73 -6.36
C ASN A 139 17.96 -3.07 -7.78
N SER A 140 17.22 -2.16 -8.44
CA SER A 140 16.66 -2.38 -9.78
C SER A 140 17.67 -2.16 -10.91
N GLY A 141 18.85 -1.61 -10.62
CA GLY A 141 19.94 -1.39 -11.58
C GLY A 141 20.88 -2.58 -11.83
N SER A 142 20.59 -3.77 -11.29
CA SER A 142 21.48 -4.95 -11.37
C SER A 142 21.00 -6.07 -12.30
N GLN A 143 19.92 -5.86 -13.06
CA GLN A 143 19.44 -6.82 -14.07
C GLN A 143 19.49 -6.24 -15.50
N THR A 144 20.68 -5.98 -16.00
CA THR A 144 21.09 -5.94 -17.42
C THR A 144 22.62 -6.13 -17.39
N THR A 145 23.31 -7.07 -18.02
CA THR A 145 23.17 -8.00 -19.16
C THR A 145 24.35 -9.02 -18.99
N PRO A 146 24.67 -9.99 -19.87
CA PRO A 146 24.40 -10.13 -21.32
C PRO A 146 23.39 -11.23 -21.68
#